data_AF-A0AAV2ISR5-F1
#
_entry.id   AF-A0AAV2ISR5-F1
#
_cell.length_a   1.000
_cell.length_b   1.000
_cell.length_c   1.000
_cell.angle_alpha   90.00
_cell.angle_beta   90.00
_cell.angle_gamma   90.00
#
_symmetry.space_group_name_H-M   'P 1'
#
loop_
_entity.id
_entity.type
_entity.pdbx_description
1 polymer ?
#
loop_
_entity_poly.entity_id
_entity_poly.type
_entity_poly.pdbx_seq_one_letter_code
_entity_poly.pdbx_strand_id
1 'polypeptide(L)'
;NAFNLTKYSRKNDVIKAIIQLKHGEGVYTDTSVGIKHMDEVQMSNNLVRTGMVKVGLIITDGKSQDFGKTKMVADAAKDHKILMFAVGVGNSVNDRDLLNIAGHPGRVFKVKSYNDLNTITKSLACMSK
;
A
#
# COMPACT_ATOMS: atom_id res chain seq x y z
N ASN A 1 -10.67 8.32 10.47
CA ASN A 1 -9.21 8.48 10.26
C ASN A 1 -8.46 7.37 10.98
N ALA A 2 -7.49 6.75 10.31
CA ALA A 2 -6.70 5.66 10.86
C ALA A 2 -5.63 6.17 11.85
N PHE A 3 -4.34 6.16 11.48
CA PHE A 3 -3.24 6.69 12.28
C PHE A 3 -1.99 6.88 11.41
N ASN A 4 -1.03 7.67 11.89
CA ASN A 4 0.25 7.91 11.22
C ASN A 4 1.42 7.13 11.88
N LEU A 5 2.62 7.26 11.32
CA LEU A 5 3.83 6.54 11.74
C LEU A 5 4.31 6.87 13.16
N THR A 6 3.87 7.98 13.76
CA THR A 6 4.34 8.44 15.08
C THR A 6 3.35 8.17 16.21
N LYS A 7 2.12 7.72 15.90
CA LYS A 7 1.05 7.59 16.89
C LYS A 7 1.25 6.44 17.90
N TYR A 8 1.81 5.31 17.46
CA TYR A 8 1.96 4.11 18.28
C TYR A 8 3.40 3.61 18.27
N SER A 9 3.93 3.23 19.44
CA SER A 9 5.28 2.69 19.60
C SER A 9 5.31 1.18 19.91
N ARG A 10 4.17 0.58 20.27
CA ARG A 10 4.04 -0.84 20.61
C ARG A 10 3.25 -1.58 19.55
N LYS A 11 3.73 -2.78 19.18
CA LYS A 11 3.08 -3.68 18.21
C LYS A 11 1.60 -3.93 18.53
N ASN A 12 1.28 -4.19 19.79
CA ASN A 12 -0.09 -4.51 20.21
C ASN A 12 -1.05 -3.33 20.01
N ASP A 13 -0.58 -2.10 20.16
CA ASP A 13 -1.42 -0.92 20.00
C ASP A 13 -1.72 -0.65 18.52
N VAL A 14 -0.72 -0.86 17.65
CA VAL A 14 -0.90 -0.84 16.18
C VAL A 14 -1.92 -1.89 15.75
N ILE A 15 -1.80 -3.13 16.22
CA ILE A 15 -2.73 -4.22 15.88
C ILE A 15 -4.15 -3.89 16.33
N LYS A 16 -4.32 -3.42 17.58
CA LYS A 16 -5.63 -3.00 18.09
C LYS A 16 -6.23 -1.87 17.27
N ALA A 17 -5.43 -0.87 16.91
CA ALA A 17 -5.89 0.26 16.10
C ALA A 17 -6.36 -0.20 14.72
N ILE A 18 -5.63 -1.12 14.06
CA ILE A 18 -6.02 -1.71 12.77
C ILE A 18 -7.36 -2.45 12.88
N ILE A 19 -7.53 -3.31 13.88
CA ILE A 19 -8.77 -4.08 14.09
C ILE A 19 -9.98 -3.18 14.32
N GLN A 20 -9.77 -2.01 14.94
CA GLN A 20 -10.83 -1.03 15.21
C GLN A 20 -11.15 -0.12 14.03
N LEU A 21 -10.38 -0.18 12.94
CA LEU A 21 -10.68 0.62 11.75
C LEU A 21 -11.99 0.18 11.14
N LYS A 22 -12.92 1.13 11.02
CA LYS A 22 -14.13 0.93 10.24
C LYS A 22 -13.78 1.07 8.76
N HIS A 23 -14.28 0.14 7.95
CA HIS A 23 -14.21 0.27 6.50
C HIS A 23 -14.90 1.56 6.08
N GLY A 24 -14.28 2.30 5.15
CA GLY A 24 -14.88 3.50 4.59
C GLY A 24 -16.12 3.15 3.78
N GLU A 25 -17.13 4.02 3.81
CA GLU A 25 -18.28 3.89 2.92
C GLU A 25 -17.91 4.41 1.52
N GLY A 26 -18.31 3.68 0.48
CA GLY A 26 -18.05 4.04 -0.91
C GLY A 26 -18.24 2.87 -1.87
N VAL A 27 -18.52 3.17 -3.14
CA VAL A 27 -18.68 2.19 -4.24
C VAL A 27 -17.50 2.16 -5.21
N TYR A 28 -16.54 3.09 -5.06
CA TYR A 28 -15.38 3.23 -5.95
C TYR A 28 -14.07 3.05 -5.20
N THR A 29 -13.06 2.55 -5.93
CA THR A 29 -11.70 2.39 -5.45
C THR A 29 -10.80 3.45 -6.07
N ASP A 30 -10.53 4.54 -5.34
CA ASP A 30 -9.59 5.57 -5.79
C ASP A 30 -8.17 5.31 -5.25
N THR A 31 -7.50 4.35 -5.88
CA THR A 31 -6.12 3.98 -5.55
C THR A 31 -5.16 5.17 -5.70
N SER A 32 -5.44 6.09 -6.63
CA SER A 32 -4.59 7.24 -6.89
C SER A 32 -4.57 8.21 -5.70
N VAL A 33 -5.73 8.50 -5.12
CA VAL A 33 -5.84 9.35 -3.92
C VAL A 33 -5.16 8.70 -2.72
N GLY A 34 -5.32 7.38 -2.55
CA GLY A 34 -4.67 6.64 -1.47
C GLY A 34 -3.14 6.72 -1.55
N ILE A 35 -2.56 6.49 -2.74
CA ILE A 35 -1.11 6.58 -2.96
C ILE A 35 -0.62 8.01 -2.75
N LYS A 36 -1.31 9.01 -3.28
CA LYS A 36 -0.95 10.42 -3.10
C LYS A 36 -0.95 10.83 -1.63
N HIS A 37 -1.98 10.43 -0.87
CA HIS A 37 -2.04 10.70 0.56
C HIS A 37 -0.93 9.99 1.34
N MET A 38 -0.61 8.74 0.98
CA MET A 38 0.51 8.01 1.58
C MET A 38 1.83 8.75 1.34
N ASP A 39 2.11 9.14 0.10
CA ASP A 39 3.35 9.81 -0.29
C ASP A 39 3.49 11.20 0.36
N GLU A 40 2.53 12.09 0.13
CA GLU A 40 2.63 13.49 0.51
C GLU A 40 2.39 13.73 2.00
N VAL A 41 1.53 12.93 2.64
CA VAL A 41 1.13 13.13 4.04
C VAL A 41 1.84 12.15 4.96
N GLN A 42 1.63 10.84 4.75
CA GLN A 42 2.11 9.82 5.69
C GLN A 42 3.63 9.61 5.63
N MET A 43 4.25 9.81 4.46
CA MET A 43 5.69 9.63 4.23
C MET A 43 6.48 10.96 4.22
N SER A 44 5.84 12.04 4.68
CA SER A 44 6.47 13.35 4.85
C SER A 44 7.65 13.30 5.82
N ASN A 45 8.63 14.19 5.62
CA ASN A 45 9.88 14.18 6.37
C ASN A 45 9.70 14.40 7.88
N ASN A 46 8.57 14.96 8.32
CA ASN A 46 8.25 15.17 9.73
C ASN A 46 7.76 13.91 10.44
N LEU A 47 7.32 12.89 9.68
CA LEU A 47 6.76 11.65 10.22
C LEU A 47 7.72 10.47 10.03
N VAL A 48 8.58 10.52 9.02
CA VAL A 48 9.56 9.47 8.73
C VAL A 48 10.87 9.72 9.49
N ARG A 49 11.55 8.63 9.83
CA ARG A 49 12.88 8.70 10.46
C ARG A 49 13.95 8.81 9.37
N THR A 50 14.90 9.73 9.57
CA THR A 50 16.06 9.89 8.66
C THR A 50 16.86 8.61 8.55
N GLY A 51 17.30 8.26 7.34
CA GLY A 51 18.13 7.08 7.06
C GLY A 51 17.39 5.74 7.03
N MET A 52 16.06 5.72 7.22
CA MET A 52 15.25 4.51 7.14
C MET A 52 14.65 4.30 5.75
N VAL A 53 14.54 3.04 5.33
CA VAL A 53 13.80 2.66 4.11
C VAL A 53 12.32 2.97 4.29
N LYS A 54 11.72 3.68 3.32
CA LYS A 54 10.28 3.93 3.24
C LYS A 54 9.63 2.79 2.45
N VAL A 55 8.61 2.14 3.01
CA VAL A 55 7.90 1.03 2.34
C VAL A 55 6.43 1.39 2.19
N GLY A 56 5.92 1.28 0.97
CA GLY A 56 4.50 1.42 0.65
C GLY A 56 3.91 0.08 0.22
N LEU A 57 2.84 -0.36 0.89
CA LEU A 57 2.12 -1.60 0.56
C LEU A 57 0.68 -1.25 0.17
N ILE A 58 0.35 -1.43 -1.10
CA ILE A 58 -0.99 -1.20 -1.63
C ILE A 58 -1.71 -2.54 -1.75
N ILE A 59 -2.87 -2.67 -1.11
CA ILE A 59 -3.76 -3.83 -1.21
C ILE A 59 -5.04 -3.36 -1.88
N THR A 60 -5.43 -4.01 -2.98
CA THR A 60 -6.63 -3.65 -3.74
C THR A 60 -7.29 -4.88 -4.35
N ASP A 61 -8.62 -4.92 -4.36
CA ASP A 61 -9.45 -5.95 -4.98
C ASP A 61 -10.17 -5.46 -6.26
N GLY A 62 -10.03 -4.17 -6.57
CA GLY A 62 -10.73 -3.49 -7.65
C GLY A 62 -9.78 -2.90 -8.68
N LYS A 63 -10.36 -2.41 -9.78
CA LYS A 63 -9.65 -1.57 -10.75
C LYS A 63 -9.66 -0.14 -10.25
N SER A 64 -8.52 0.53 -10.32
CA SER A 64 -8.49 1.97 -10.14
C SER A 64 -9.42 2.66 -11.15
N GLN A 65 -10.11 3.71 -10.73
CA GLN A 65 -10.98 4.50 -11.60
C GLN A 65 -10.19 5.24 -12.68
N ASP A 66 -8.91 5.56 -12.41
CA ASP A 66 -8.03 6.29 -13.32
C ASP A 66 -6.62 5.68 -13.29
N PHE A 67 -6.37 4.78 -14.24
CA PHE A 67 -5.07 4.10 -14.40
C PHE A 67 -3.93 5.07 -14.67
N GLY A 68 -4.18 6.14 -15.43
CA GLY A 68 -3.16 7.13 -15.77
C GLY A 68 -2.68 7.89 -14.54
N LYS A 69 -3.64 8.38 -13.74
CA LYS A 69 -3.32 9.04 -12.46
C LYS A 69 -2.67 8.09 -11.48
N THR A 70 -3.14 6.85 -11.37
CA THR A 70 -2.56 5.84 -10.47
C THR A 70 -1.09 5.60 -10.77
N LYS A 71 -0.74 5.44 -12.06
CA LYS A 71 0.65 5.33 -12.48
C LYS A 71 1.45 6.59 -12.11
N MET A 72 0.93 7.76 -12.43
CA MET A 72 1.61 9.04 -12.17
C MET A 72 1.95 9.23 -10.69
N VAL A 73 0.99 9.01 -9.78
CA VAL A 73 1.25 9.16 -8.33
C VAL A 73 2.14 8.05 -7.78
N ALA A 74 2.05 6.82 -8.33
CA ALA A 74 2.94 5.74 -7.96
C ALA A 74 4.38 6.00 -8.41
N ASP A 75 4.58 6.66 -9.55
CA ASP A 75 5.91 7.07 -10.02
C ASP A 75 6.49 8.14 -9.11
N ALA A 76 5.71 9.17 -8.74
CA ALA A 76 6.13 10.18 -7.77
C ALA A 76 6.57 9.58 -6.43
N ALA A 77 5.78 8.64 -5.88
CA ALA A 77 6.14 7.93 -4.65
C ALA A 77 7.46 7.15 -4.78
N LYS A 78 7.70 6.51 -5.93
CA LYS A 78 8.96 5.79 -6.21
C LYS A 78 10.14 6.76 -6.34
N ASP A 79 9.93 7.92 -6.97
CA ASP A 79 10.95 8.97 -7.09
C ASP A 79 11.33 9.54 -5.72
N HIS A 80 10.36 9.65 -4.80
CA HIS A 80 10.56 9.95 -3.37
C HIS A 80 11.16 8.80 -2.54
N LYS A 81 11.70 7.78 -3.21
CA LYS A 81 12.40 6.63 -2.62
C LYS A 81 11.53 5.76 -1.72
N ILE A 82 10.24 5.68 -2.02
CA ILE A 82 9.34 4.71 -1.38
C ILE A 82 9.41 3.40 -2.16
N LEU A 83 9.78 2.32 -1.45
CA LEU A 83 9.76 0.96 -1.98
C LEU A 83 8.31 0.46 -2.04
N MET A 84 7.74 0.48 -3.25
CA MET A 84 6.33 0.15 -3.48
C MET A 84 6.12 -1.35 -3.73
N PHE A 85 5.13 -1.92 -3.05
CA PHE A 85 4.58 -3.26 -3.23
C PHE A 85 3.10 -3.17 -3.56
N ALA A 86 2.62 -4.07 -4.42
CA ALA A 86 1.22 -4.14 -4.81
C ALA A 86 0.68 -5.56 -4.58
N VAL A 87 -0.47 -5.66 -3.92
CA VAL A 87 -1.20 -6.90 -3.66
C VAL A 87 -2.58 -6.79 -4.28
N GLY A 88 -2.82 -7.59 -5.32
CA GLY A 88 -4.14 -7.77 -5.90
C GLY A 88 -4.90 -8.89 -5.20
N VAL A 89 -6.14 -8.64 -4.79
CA VAL A 89 -7.02 -9.64 -4.18
C VAL A 89 -8.16 -9.99 -5.15
N GLY A 90 -8.38 -11.29 -5.37
CA GLY A 90 -9.41 -11.77 -6.29
C GLY A 90 -9.00 -11.67 -7.76
N ASN A 91 -10.00 -11.72 -8.64
CA ASN A 91 -9.81 -11.83 -10.10
C ASN A 91 -10.07 -10.53 -10.87
N SER A 92 -10.56 -9.49 -10.19
CA SER A 92 -10.98 -8.24 -10.83
C SER A 92 -9.84 -7.25 -11.05
N VAL A 93 -8.67 -7.51 -10.46
CA VAL A 93 -7.49 -6.64 -10.52
C VAL A 93 -6.75 -6.73 -11.86
N ASN A 94 -6.18 -5.61 -12.29
CA ASN A 94 -5.41 -5.53 -13.54
C ASN A 94 -3.91 -5.64 -13.25
N ASP A 95 -3.25 -6.66 -13.81
CA ASP A 95 -1.81 -6.90 -13.62
C ASP A 95 -0.93 -5.71 -14.02
N ARG A 96 -1.31 -4.97 -15.07
CA ARG A 96 -0.58 -3.78 -15.50
C ARG A 96 -0.70 -2.65 -14.48
N ASP A 97 -1.86 -2.52 -13.82
CA ASP A 97 -2.06 -1.52 -12.78
C ASP A 97 -1.22 -1.83 -11.54
N LEU A 98 -1.26 -3.09 -11.08
CA LEU A 98 -0.41 -3.55 -9.98
C LEU A 98 1.09 -3.36 -10.29
N LEU A 99 1.50 -3.64 -11.54
CA LEU A 99 2.86 -3.42 -11.99
C LEU A 99 3.23 -1.93 -12.01
N ASN A 100 2.34 -1.05 -12.46
CA ASN A 100 2.56 0.40 -12.43
C ASN A 100 2.76 0.90 -10.98
N ILE A 101 1.97 0.38 -10.05
CA ILE A 101 2.08 0.68 -8.62
C ILE A 101 3.45 0.22 -8.07
N ALA A 102 3.77 -1.07 -8.24
CA ALA A 102 4.97 -1.67 -7.66
C ALA A 102 6.29 -1.26 -8.37
N GLY A 103 6.24 -0.96 -9.66
CA GLY A 103 7.39 -0.63 -10.51
C GLY A 103 8.32 -1.80 -10.85
N HIS A 104 8.07 -3.01 -10.34
CA HIS A 104 8.84 -4.20 -10.66
C HIS A 104 7.99 -5.46 -10.44
N PRO A 105 8.03 -6.46 -11.35
CA PRO A 105 7.20 -7.66 -11.25
C PRO A 105 7.45 -8.47 -9.97
N GLY A 106 8.69 -8.50 -9.47
CA GLY A 106 9.04 -9.16 -8.21
C GLY A 106 8.43 -8.54 -6.94
N ARG A 107 7.72 -7.40 -7.06
CA ARG A 107 7.01 -6.74 -5.94
C ARG A 107 5.49 -6.74 -6.13
N VAL A 108 5.00 -7.51 -7.10
CA VAL A 108 3.57 -7.72 -7.35
C VAL A 108 3.15 -9.07 -6.80
N PHE A 109 2.09 -9.07 -5.99
CA PHE A 109 1.49 -10.25 -5.40
C PHE A 109 0.03 -10.33 -5.80
N LYS A 110 -0.45 -11.56 -6.00
CA LYS A 110 -1.87 -11.82 -6.23
C LYS A 110 -2.33 -12.96 -5.37
N VAL A 111 -3.49 -12.79 -4.75
CA VAL A 111 -4.14 -13.78 -3.91
C VAL A 111 -5.59 -13.92 -4.33
N LYS A 112 -6.19 -15.11 -4.17
CA LYS A 112 -7.57 -15.36 -4.61
C LYS A 112 -8.60 -14.72 -3.67
N SER A 113 -8.29 -14.66 -2.39
CA SER A 113 -9.14 -14.08 -1.35
C SER A 113 -8.32 -13.42 -0.24
N TYR A 114 -8.97 -12.62 0.60
CA TYR A 114 -8.34 -12.03 1.78
C TYR A 114 -7.80 -13.07 2.76
N ASN A 115 -8.38 -14.28 2.80
CA ASN A 115 -7.91 -15.38 3.66
C ASN A 115 -6.54 -15.90 3.22
N ASP A 116 -6.18 -15.72 1.95
CA ASP A 116 -4.93 -16.20 1.38
C ASP A 116 -3.77 -15.21 1.56
N LEU A 117 -4.00 -14.03 2.17
CA LEU A 117 -2.95 -13.04 2.41
C LEU A 117 -1.80 -13.59 3.28
N ASN A 118 -2.10 -14.54 4.17
CA ASN A 118 -1.08 -15.22 4.98
C ASN A 118 -0.01 -15.93 4.13
N THR A 119 -0.35 -16.40 2.93
CA THR A 119 0.55 -17.13 2.04
C THR A 119 1.70 -16.27 1.50
N ILE A 120 1.47 -14.95 1.37
CA ILE A 120 2.46 -14.00 0.82
C ILE A 120 3.25 -13.26 1.90
N THR A 121 2.86 -13.36 3.17
CA THR A 121 3.48 -12.61 4.29
C THR A 121 4.96 -12.89 4.45
N LYS A 122 5.39 -14.17 4.35
CA LYS A 122 6.80 -14.56 4.47
C LYS A 122 7.65 -13.95 3.36
N SER A 123 7.16 -14.02 2.12
CA SER A 123 7.83 -13.45 0.96
C SER A 123 7.95 -11.93 1.10
N LEU A 124 6.85 -11.24 1.43
CA LEU A 124 6.83 -9.79 1.69
C LEU A 124 7.84 -9.39 2.76
N ALA A 125 7.86 -10.08 3.90
CA ALA A 125 8.78 -9.80 5.00
C ALA A 125 10.25 -10.06 4.66
N CYS A 126 10.54 -10.90 3.67
CA CYS A 126 11.91 -11.16 3.23
C CYS A 126 12.44 -10.06 2.31
N MET A 127 11.57 -9.44 1.49
CA MET A 127 11.98 -8.42 0.51
C MET A 127 11.97 -6.99 1.05
N SER A 128 11.38 -6.76 2.23
CA SER A 128 11.34 -5.46 2.88
C SER A 128 12.46 -5.24 3.90
N LYS A 129 13.40 -6.19 3.99
CA LYS A 129 14.61 -6.10 4.83
C LYS A 129 15.76 -5.51 4.02
#